data_AF-A0A443I7A4-F1
#
_entry.id   AF-A0A443I7A4-F1
#
_cell.length_a   1.000
_cell.length_b   1.000
_cell.length_c   1.000
_cell.angle_alpha   90.00
_cell.angle_beta   90.00
_cell.angle_gamma   90.00
#
_symmetry.space_group_name_H-M   'P 1'
#
loop_
_entity.id
_entity.type
_entity.pdbx_description
1 polymer ?
#
loop_
_entity_poly.entity_id
_entity_poly.type
_entity_poly.pdbx_seq_one_letter_code
_entity_poly.pdbx_strand_id
1 'polypeptide(L)'
;MSLTLKLSSLFIRTLSKPIANRLKAQAREHERFRRMCVSLAQALHRFDMRLRLGAIRDTTAAERKAAKDAADAAVKKLQPTAPTVKTEAEAKAEEAAAAKAKEAALEAEKQPPKPRIRPLSESKAIDSGANFISETFLFLVAGGTIVFETWRSRRKESTRREDVESRLSDLEESEKAARKALVALEREILELKGKNGTAAKDHKRILPREVWEVEEKEEKEEAQNQSWLSYVTSFFSFGQGQPSGPESADQASETSKSVVDKLSPHSPVPVAAHKSLEQPKSS
;
A
#
# COMPACT_ATOMS: atom_id res chain seq x y z
N MET A 1 -13.66 -3.56 35.38
CA MET A 1 -12.57 -3.27 34.41
C MET A 1 -11.16 -3.17 35.03
N SER A 2 -11.00 -3.13 36.37
CA SER A 2 -9.67 -3.03 37.01
C SER A 2 -8.87 -4.34 37.09
N LEU A 3 -9.54 -5.50 37.05
CA LEU A 3 -8.89 -6.81 37.13
C LEU A 3 -8.04 -7.13 35.89
N THR A 4 -8.54 -6.82 34.69
CA THR A 4 -7.80 -7.00 33.44
C THR A 4 -6.59 -6.08 33.35
N LEU A 5 -6.71 -4.83 33.79
CA LEU A 5 -5.59 -3.88 33.90
C LEU A 5 -4.55 -4.33 34.95
N LYS A 6 -4.99 -4.87 36.09
CA LYS A 6 -4.08 -5.41 37.12
C LYS A 6 -3.34 -6.66 36.63
N LEU A 7 -4.05 -7.61 36.00
CA LEU A 7 -3.46 -8.84 35.46
C LEU A 7 -2.49 -8.55 34.31
N SER A 8 -2.83 -7.64 33.40
CA SER A 8 -1.91 -7.21 32.33
C SER A 8 -0.67 -6.52 32.89
N SER A 9 -0.82 -5.59 33.85
CA SER A 9 0.34 -4.93 34.50
C SER A 9 1.23 -5.92 35.26
N LEU A 10 0.65 -6.95 35.89
CA LEU A 10 1.37 -8.01 36.56
C LEU A 10 2.13 -8.88 35.56
N PHE A 11 1.48 -9.29 34.47
CA PHE A 11 2.06 -10.11 33.40
C PHE A 11 3.25 -9.41 32.70
N ILE A 12 3.10 -8.12 32.42
CA ILE A 12 4.19 -7.30 31.86
C ILE A 12 5.38 -7.30 32.82
N ARG A 13 5.14 -7.16 34.13
CA ARG A 13 6.19 -7.13 35.16
C ARG A 13 6.81 -8.51 35.40
N THR A 14 6.05 -9.58 35.30
CA THR A 14 6.52 -10.96 35.51
C THR A 14 7.26 -11.52 34.31
N LEU A 15 7.02 -11.04 33.09
CA LEU A 15 7.81 -11.43 31.92
C LEU A 15 9.00 -10.51 31.69
N SER A 16 8.81 -9.19 31.79
CA SER A 16 9.87 -8.22 31.46
C SER A 16 11.09 -8.33 32.38
N LYS A 17 10.88 -8.46 33.69
CA LYS A 17 11.97 -8.48 34.67
C LYS A 17 12.88 -9.72 34.61
N PRO A 18 12.37 -10.97 34.63
CA PRO A 18 13.25 -12.13 34.55
C PRO A 18 13.94 -12.25 33.19
N ILE A 19 13.27 -11.87 32.10
CA ILE A 19 13.87 -11.89 30.76
C ILE A 19 15.02 -10.88 30.68
N ALA A 20 14.81 -9.64 31.13
CA ALA A 20 15.85 -8.62 31.16
C ALA A 20 17.04 -9.06 32.04
N ASN A 21 16.78 -9.65 33.21
CA ASN A 21 17.84 -10.14 34.10
C ASN A 21 18.63 -11.30 33.49
N ARG A 22 17.98 -12.22 32.76
CA ARG A 22 18.65 -13.31 32.04
C ARG A 22 19.50 -12.80 30.89
N LEU A 23 18.98 -11.85 30.09
CA LEU A 23 19.74 -11.23 29.01
C LEU A 23 20.96 -10.45 29.53
N LYS A 24 20.85 -9.81 30.70
CA LYS A 24 21.99 -9.13 31.35
C LYS A 24 23.07 -10.10 31.83
N ALA A 25 22.68 -11.24 32.40
CA ALA A 25 23.63 -12.29 32.77
C ALA A 25 24.34 -12.83 31.52
N GLN A 26 23.56 -13.13 30.47
CA GLN A 26 24.07 -13.63 29.20
C GLN A 26 25.00 -12.62 28.48
N ALA A 27 24.77 -11.31 28.66
CA ALA A 27 25.67 -10.27 28.16
C ALA A 27 27.02 -10.20 28.85
N ARG A 28 27.14 -10.74 30.07
CA ARG A 28 28.43 -10.86 30.76
C ARG A 28 29.17 -12.14 30.34
N GLU A 29 28.42 -13.19 29.99
CA GLU A 29 28.97 -14.49 29.60
C GLU A 29 29.40 -14.52 28.12
N HIS A 30 28.73 -13.76 27.24
CA HIS A 30 29.02 -13.76 25.80
C HIS A 30 29.48 -12.40 25.27
N GLU A 31 30.75 -12.33 24.86
CA GLU A 31 31.37 -11.15 24.23
C GLU A 31 30.68 -10.70 22.93
N ARG A 32 30.16 -11.63 22.12
CA ARG A 32 29.42 -11.28 20.90
C ARG A 32 28.12 -10.55 21.23
N PHE A 33 27.39 -11.04 22.22
CA PHE A 33 26.15 -10.44 22.68
C PHE A 33 26.41 -9.09 23.36
N ARG A 34 27.47 -8.99 24.17
CA ARG A 34 27.94 -7.73 24.76
C ARG A 34 28.17 -6.66 23.70
N ARG A 35 28.94 -6.98 22.64
CA ARG A 35 29.22 -6.03 21.53
C ARG A 35 27.94 -5.59 20.82
N MET A 36 27.00 -6.51 20.60
CA MET A 36 25.70 -6.19 20.01
C MET A 36 24.88 -5.26 20.91
N CYS A 37 24.81 -5.53 22.22
CA CYS A 37 24.12 -4.65 23.18
C CYS A 37 24.74 -3.25 23.19
N VAL A 38 26.08 -3.16 23.21
CA VAL A 38 26.80 -1.89 23.21
C VAL A 38 26.57 -1.13 21.90
N SER A 39 26.63 -1.81 20.74
CA SER A 39 26.41 -1.16 19.45
C SER A 39 24.98 -0.64 19.30
N LEU A 40 23.98 -1.43 19.71
CA LEU A 40 22.57 -1.01 19.74
C LEU A 40 22.34 0.16 20.69
N ALA A 41 22.86 0.08 21.92
CA ALA A 41 22.70 1.16 22.88
C ALA A 41 23.38 2.45 22.41
N GLN A 42 24.55 2.37 21.77
CA GLN A 42 25.21 3.52 21.18
C GLN A 42 24.46 4.07 19.96
N ALA A 43 23.90 3.20 19.12
CA ALA A 43 23.08 3.62 17.98
C ALA A 43 21.81 4.36 18.45
N LEU A 44 21.10 3.79 19.43
CA LEU A 44 19.93 4.41 20.05
C LEU A 44 20.29 5.72 20.74
N HIS A 45 21.40 5.79 21.46
CA HIS A 45 21.84 7.03 22.09
C HIS A 45 22.18 8.12 21.06
N ARG A 46 22.86 7.75 19.98
CA ARG A 46 23.13 8.67 18.86
C ARG A 46 21.84 9.12 18.19
N PHE A 47 20.87 8.23 18.03
CA PHE A 47 19.57 8.55 17.45
C PHE A 47 18.75 9.49 18.35
N ASP A 48 18.62 9.18 19.65
CA ASP A 48 17.94 10.03 20.64
C ASP A 48 18.59 11.42 20.71
N MET A 49 19.92 11.49 20.81
CA MET A 49 20.62 12.78 20.78
C MET A 49 20.46 13.50 19.45
N ARG A 50 20.45 12.79 18.31
CA ARG A 50 20.22 13.39 16.99
C ARG A 50 18.81 13.96 16.86
N LEU A 51 17.80 13.28 17.38
CA LEU A 51 16.43 13.80 17.38
C LEU A 51 16.29 15.03 18.30
N ARG A 52 16.84 14.96 19.51
CA ARG A 52 16.83 16.10 20.45
C ARG A 52 17.58 17.31 19.90
N LEU A 53 18.77 17.08 19.38
CA LEU A 53 19.58 18.14 18.78
C LEU A 53 18.98 18.61 17.44
N GLY A 54 18.30 17.74 16.69
CA GLY A 54 17.54 18.12 15.50
C GLY A 54 16.43 19.09 15.86
N ALA A 55 15.58 18.71 16.82
CA ALA A 55 14.47 19.55 17.29
C ALA A 55 14.93 20.94 17.79
N ILE A 56 16.05 21.01 18.52
CA ILE A 56 16.62 22.29 19.00
C ILE A 56 17.31 23.07 17.87
N ARG A 57 17.87 22.38 16.87
CA ARG A 57 18.54 23.04 15.73
C ARG A 57 17.55 23.60 14.74
N ASP A 58 16.41 22.97 14.51
CA ASP A 58 15.44 23.45 13.52
C ASP A 58 14.84 24.81 13.93
N THR A 59 14.61 25.04 15.23
CA THR A 59 14.14 26.33 15.77
C THR A 59 15.24 27.40 15.67
N THR A 60 16.45 27.09 16.15
CA THR A 60 17.58 28.04 16.10
C THR A 60 18.09 28.29 14.68
N ALA A 61 17.93 27.33 13.76
CA ALA A 61 18.25 27.51 12.35
C ALA A 61 17.20 28.35 11.62
N ALA A 62 15.92 28.24 11.99
CA ALA A 62 14.87 29.12 11.48
C ALA A 62 15.10 30.58 11.91
N GLU A 63 15.40 30.81 13.19
CA GLU A 63 15.77 32.14 13.72
C GLU A 63 17.02 32.71 13.04
N ARG A 64 18.05 31.88 12.82
CA ARG A 64 19.28 32.30 12.12
C ARG A 64 19.06 32.59 10.66
N LYS A 65 18.17 31.87 9.97
CA LYS A 65 17.80 32.18 8.58
C LYS A 65 17.05 33.52 8.52
N ALA A 66 16.07 33.74 9.40
CA ALA A 66 15.39 35.02 9.50
C ALA A 66 16.36 36.19 9.78
N ALA A 67 17.37 35.98 10.63
CA ALA A 67 18.42 36.97 10.89
C ALA A 67 19.36 37.20 9.68
N LYS A 68 19.71 36.14 8.94
CA LYS A 68 20.49 36.24 7.69
C LYS A 68 19.71 36.97 6.60
N ASP A 69 18.45 36.60 6.40
CA ASP A 69 17.57 37.24 5.42
C ASP A 69 17.34 38.72 5.78
N ALA A 70 17.28 39.07 7.08
CA ALA A 70 17.22 40.45 7.55
C ALA A 70 18.54 41.21 7.31
N ALA A 71 19.69 40.57 7.50
CA ALA A 71 21.01 41.14 7.20
C ALA A 71 21.21 41.32 5.68
N ASP A 72 20.81 40.34 4.87
CA ASP A 72 20.86 40.39 3.41
C ASP A 72 19.88 41.43 2.85
N ALA A 73 18.70 41.60 3.48
CA ALA A 73 17.79 42.68 3.17
C ALA A 73 18.37 44.06 3.53
N ALA A 74 19.15 44.17 4.60
CA ALA A 74 19.87 45.40 4.94
C ALA A 74 20.99 45.70 3.92
N VAL A 75 21.73 44.67 3.47
CA VAL A 75 22.73 44.79 2.40
C VAL A 75 22.10 45.24 1.08
N LYS A 76 20.93 44.69 0.72
CA LYS A 76 20.22 45.05 -0.52
C LYS A 76 19.67 46.48 -0.51
N LYS A 77 19.23 46.99 0.65
CA LYS A 77 18.78 48.39 0.80
C LYS A 77 19.90 49.43 0.65
N LEU A 78 21.15 49.01 0.79
CA LEU A 78 22.33 49.86 0.62
C LEU A 78 22.87 49.83 -0.82
N GLN A 79 22.22 49.13 -1.76
CA GLN A 79 22.58 49.22 -3.18
C GLN A 79 22.02 50.53 -3.78
N PRO A 80 22.87 51.42 -4.32
CA PRO A 80 22.43 52.72 -4.81
C PRO A 80 21.67 52.59 -6.14
N THR A 81 20.37 52.89 -6.12
CA THR A 81 19.51 53.00 -7.30
C THR A 81 19.26 54.47 -7.66
N ALA A 82 20.30 55.27 -7.86
CA ALA A 82 20.21 56.53 -8.62
C ALA A 82 21.61 57.07 -8.98
N PRO A 83 21.90 57.39 -10.24
CA PRO A 83 23.17 57.98 -10.64
C PRO A 83 23.13 59.49 -10.34
N THR A 84 23.51 59.89 -9.13
CA THR A 84 23.63 61.33 -8.79
C THR A 84 24.95 61.57 -8.05
N VAL A 85 25.65 62.64 -8.40
CA VAL A 85 27.00 63.00 -7.95
C VAL A 85 27.03 63.19 -6.42
N LYS A 86 27.70 62.30 -5.68
CA LYS A 86 27.90 62.41 -4.21
C LYS A 86 29.33 62.82 -3.87
N THR A 87 29.49 63.61 -2.82
CA THR A 87 30.75 64.05 -2.19
C THR A 87 31.53 62.88 -1.57
N GLU A 88 32.87 62.92 -1.61
CA GLU A 88 33.80 61.84 -1.21
C GLU A 88 33.60 61.28 0.21
N ALA A 89 33.03 62.07 1.13
CA ALA A 89 32.77 61.67 2.50
C ALA A 89 31.64 60.63 2.63
N GLU A 90 30.63 60.69 1.77
CA GLU A 90 29.49 59.77 1.81
C GLU A 90 29.81 58.45 1.12
N ALA A 91 30.64 58.49 0.07
CA ALA A 91 31.12 57.30 -0.64
C ALA A 91 31.97 56.39 0.28
N LYS A 92 32.87 56.98 1.10
CA LYS A 92 33.66 56.22 2.08
C LYS A 92 32.82 55.62 3.21
N ALA A 93 31.73 56.29 3.61
CA ALA A 93 30.82 55.79 4.63
C ALA A 93 29.95 54.62 4.11
N GLU A 94 29.46 54.70 2.86
CA GLU A 94 28.71 53.63 2.21
C GLU A 94 29.58 52.41 1.91
N GLU A 95 30.83 52.60 1.47
CA GLU A 95 31.77 51.50 1.19
C GLU A 95 32.19 50.76 2.48
N ALA A 96 32.47 51.49 3.57
CA ALA A 96 32.78 50.89 4.86
C ALA A 96 31.57 50.15 5.47
N ALA A 97 30.35 50.65 5.26
CA ALA A 97 29.13 49.96 5.66
C ALA A 97 28.88 48.70 4.82
N ALA A 98 29.13 48.77 3.50
CA ALA A 98 29.02 47.63 2.60
C ALA A 98 30.07 46.55 2.87
N ALA A 99 31.31 46.93 3.22
CA ALA A 99 32.36 46.00 3.60
C ALA A 99 32.01 45.26 4.91
N LYS A 100 31.56 45.99 5.94
CA LYS A 100 31.11 45.39 7.20
C LYS A 100 29.89 44.49 7.04
N ALA A 101 28.95 44.85 6.16
CA ALA A 101 27.76 44.05 5.92
C ALA A 101 28.07 42.76 5.13
N LYS A 102 29.04 42.81 4.21
CA LYS A 102 29.56 41.63 3.51
C LYS A 102 30.35 40.70 4.43
N GLU A 103 31.15 41.26 5.35
CA GLU A 103 31.86 40.48 6.38
C GLU A 103 30.88 39.82 7.37
N ALA A 104 29.83 40.53 7.79
CA ALA A 104 28.77 39.97 8.64
C ALA A 104 28.00 38.83 7.93
N ALA A 105 27.77 38.92 6.62
CA ALA A 105 27.16 37.85 5.83
C ALA A 105 28.07 36.61 5.73
N LEU A 106 29.37 36.81 5.50
CA LEU A 106 30.40 35.76 5.48
C LEU A 106 30.55 35.06 6.84
N GLU A 107 30.47 35.82 7.94
CA GLU A 107 30.53 35.28 9.30
C GLU A 107 29.25 34.50 9.65
N ALA A 108 28.08 35.00 9.22
CA ALA A 108 26.81 34.30 9.38
C ALA A 108 26.77 32.98 8.58
N GLU A 109 27.44 32.91 7.42
CA GLU A 109 27.50 31.70 6.59
C GLU A 109 28.33 30.56 7.21
N LYS A 110 29.23 30.85 8.14
CA LYS A 110 30.10 29.84 8.78
C LYS A 110 29.27 28.87 9.64
N GLN A 111 29.09 27.64 9.15
CA GLN A 111 28.25 26.63 9.82
C GLN A 111 28.82 26.22 11.20
N PRO A 112 27.97 26.02 12.23
CA PRO A 112 28.44 25.66 13.56
C PRO A 112 29.01 24.22 13.60
N PRO A 113 29.97 23.97 14.50
CA PRO A 113 30.60 22.66 14.66
C PRO A 113 29.56 21.59 15.04
N LYS A 114 29.69 20.40 14.44
CA LYS A 114 28.82 19.26 14.75
C LYS A 114 29.03 18.85 16.22
N PRO A 115 27.98 18.78 17.06
CA PRO A 115 28.13 18.41 18.46
C PRO A 115 28.66 16.97 18.59
N ARG A 116 29.79 16.83 19.29
CA ARG A 116 30.44 15.53 19.55
C ARG A 116 29.76 14.83 20.73
N ILE A 117 28.88 13.87 20.43
CA ILE A 117 28.17 13.07 21.43
C ILE A 117 29.15 12.10 22.09
N ARG A 118 29.25 12.15 23.44
CA ARG A 118 30.09 11.23 24.21
C ARG A 118 29.44 9.83 24.21
N PRO A 119 30.19 8.74 23.96
CA PRO A 119 29.63 7.40 24.06
C PRO A 119 29.23 7.08 25.51
N LEU A 120 28.20 6.25 25.68
CA LEU A 120 27.81 5.74 27.00
C LEU A 120 28.93 4.86 27.58
N SER A 121 29.03 4.85 28.91
CA SER A 121 29.85 3.87 29.61
C SER A 121 29.35 2.46 29.30
N GLU A 122 30.27 1.50 29.28
CA GLU A 122 29.98 0.17 28.79
C GLU A 122 28.92 -0.55 29.63
N SER A 123 28.96 -0.42 30.96
CA SER A 123 27.94 -0.99 31.85
C SER A 123 26.54 -0.46 31.53
N LYS A 124 26.40 0.85 31.33
CA LYS A 124 25.11 1.48 31.03
C LYS A 124 24.62 1.12 29.63
N ALA A 125 25.54 0.96 28.68
CA ALA A 125 25.22 0.50 27.34
C ALA A 125 24.71 -0.95 27.34
N ILE A 126 25.31 -1.84 28.14
CA ILE A 126 24.85 -3.22 28.29
C ILE A 126 23.44 -3.26 28.91
N ASP A 127 23.20 -2.53 29.99
CA ASP A 127 21.89 -2.49 30.65
C ASP A 127 20.80 -1.95 29.73
N SER A 128 21.07 -0.84 29.03
CA SER A 128 20.12 -0.23 28.09
C SER A 128 19.90 -1.12 26.87
N GLY A 129 20.95 -1.74 26.34
CA GLY A 129 20.86 -2.65 25.20
C GLY A 129 20.06 -3.91 25.53
N ALA A 130 20.30 -4.53 26.69
CA ALA A 130 19.56 -5.71 27.13
C ALA A 130 18.07 -5.42 27.33
N ASN A 131 17.73 -4.29 27.98
CA ASN A 131 16.34 -3.88 28.14
C ASN A 131 15.66 -3.68 26.77
N PHE A 132 16.30 -2.96 25.86
CA PHE A 132 15.77 -2.70 24.52
C PHE A 132 15.55 -3.97 23.71
N ILE A 133 16.48 -4.93 23.76
CA ILE A 133 16.35 -6.21 23.04
C ILE A 133 15.16 -7.00 23.61
N SER A 134 15.02 -7.07 24.94
CA SER A 134 13.90 -7.80 25.57
C SER A 134 12.55 -7.16 25.25
N GLU A 135 12.48 -5.83 25.24
CA GLU A 135 11.27 -5.09 24.94
C GLU A 135 10.90 -5.25 23.45
N THR A 136 11.87 -5.07 22.55
CA THR A 136 11.67 -5.26 21.11
C THR A 136 11.23 -6.68 20.80
N PHE A 137 11.82 -7.69 21.44
CA PHE A 137 11.41 -9.08 21.27
C PHE A 137 9.95 -9.29 21.71
N LEU A 138 9.55 -8.77 22.87
CA LEU A 138 8.17 -8.87 23.34
C LEU A 138 7.20 -8.14 22.41
N PHE A 139 7.54 -6.95 21.92
CA PHE A 139 6.72 -6.21 20.96
C PHE A 139 6.61 -6.92 19.61
N LEU A 140 7.70 -7.53 19.12
CA LEU A 140 7.70 -8.28 17.87
C LEU A 140 6.84 -9.53 17.99
N VAL A 141 6.94 -10.27 19.09
CA VAL A 141 6.09 -11.44 19.34
C VAL A 141 4.63 -11.03 19.50
N ALA A 142 4.33 -10.06 20.36
CA ALA A 142 2.95 -9.63 20.60
C ALA A 142 2.32 -8.99 19.35
N GLY A 143 3.01 -8.03 18.72
CA GLY A 143 2.57 -7.39 17.48
C GLY A 143 2.50 -8.38 16.32
N GLY A 144 3.47 -9.28 16.21
CA GLY A 144 3.51 -10.35 15.23
C GLY A 144 2.32 -11.30 15.38
N THR A 145 1.95 -11.71 16.60
CA THR A 145 0.75 -12.53 16.84
C THR A 145 -0.53 -11.79 16.43
N ILE A 146 -0.65 -10.50 16.72
CA ILE A 146 -1.83 -9.70 16.34
C ILE A 146 -1.91 -9.57 14.80
N VAL A 147 -0.81 -9.22 14.15
CA VAL A 147 -0.76 -9.11 12.68
C VAL A 147 -1.01 -10.47 12.02
N PHE A 148 -0.45 -11.54 12.57
CA PHE A 148 -0.66 -12.89 12.07
C PHE A 148 -2.12 -13.32 12.20
N GLU A 149 -2.74 -13.09 13.36
CA GLU A 149 -4.15 -13.42 13.58
C GLU A 149 -5.07 -12.59 12.69
N THR A 150 -4.80 -11.28 12.55
CA THR A 150 -5.60 -10.41 11.66
C THR A 150 -5.43 -10.79 10.20
N TRP A 151 -4.23 -11.14 9.74
CA TRP A 151 -4.00 -11.63 8.38
C TRP A 151 -4.68 -12.98 8.13
N ARG A 152 -4.58 -13.91 9.10
CA ARG A 152 -5.24 -15.21 9.04
C ARG A 152 -6.77 -15.10 9.08
N SER A 153 -7.32 -14.21 9.89
CA SER A 153 -8.76 -13.96 10.00
C SER A 153 -9.31 -13.32 8.73
N ARG A 154 -8.62 -12.30 8.18
CA ARG A 154 -8.98 -11.64 6.93
C ARG A 154 -9.14 -12.61 5.76
N ARG A 155 -8.27 -13.61 5.64
CA ARG A 155 -8.39 -14.65 4.61
C ARG A 155 -9.72 -15.42 4.67
N LYS A 156 -10.22 -15.70 5.88
CA LYS A 156 -11.50 -16.42 6.05
C LYS A 156 -12.70 -15.51 5.87
N GLU A 157 -12.56 -14.24 6.23
CA GLU A 157 -13.62 -13.26 6.03
C GLU A 157 -13.79 -12.90 4.54
N SER A 158 -12.70 -12.84 3.76
CA SER A 158 -12.75 -12.62 2.30
C SER A 158 -13.61 -13.66 1.59
N THR A 159 -13.34 -14.95 1.80
CA THR A 159 -14.13 -16.03 1.19
C THR A 159 -15.61 -15.96 1.62
N ARG A 160 -15.90 -15.62 2.88
CA ARG A 160 -17.29 -15.43 3.32
C ARG A 160 -17.96 -14.23 2.66
N ARG A 161 -17.22 -13.15 2.42
CA ARG A 161 -17.72 -11.97 1.70
C ARG A 161 -17.97 -12.30 0.24
N GLU A 162 -17.06 -13.01 -0.40
CA GLU A 162 -17.19 -13.53 -1.77
C GLU A 162 -18.41 -14.47 -1.91
N ASP A 163 -18.60 -15.41 -0.98
CA ASP A 163 -19.77 -16.31 -0.98
C ASP A 163 -21.10 -15.55 -0.81
N VAL A 164 -21.13 -14.52 0.06
CA VAL A 164 -22.32 -13.70 0.29
C VAL A 164 -22.62 -12.83 -0.93
N GLU A 165 -21.59 -12.25 -1.54
CA GLU A 165 -21.70 -11.44 -2.75
C GLU A 165 -22.24 -12.27 -3.92
N SER A 166 -21.72 -13.48 -4.13
CA SER A 166 -22.24 -14.42 -5.15
C SER A 166 -23.72 -14.78 -4.90
N ARG A 167 -24.12 -15.01 -3.65
CA ARG A 167 -25.54 -15.28 -3.35
C ARG A 167 -26.42 -14.06 -3.58
N LEU A 168 -25.90 -12.87 -3.33
CA LEU A 168 -26.62 -11.63 -3.56
C LEU A 168 -26.83 -11.42 -5.06
N SER A 169 -25.80 -11.64 -5.88
CA SER A 169 -25.90 -11.54 -7.34
C SER A 169 -26.88 -12.56 -7.92
N ASP A 170 -26.84 -13.82 -7.45
CA ASP A 170 -27.76 -14.86 -7.91
C ASP A 170 -29.22 -14.52 -7.56
N LEU A 171 -29.45 -13.97 -6.36
CA LEU A 171 -30.78 -13.53 -5.92
C LEU A 171 -31.27 -12.35 -6.76
N GLU A 172 -30.43 -11.34 -6.98
CA GLU A 172 -30.74 -10.19 -7.85
C GLU A 172 -31.09 -10.64 -9.28
N GLU A 173 -30.31 -11.56 -9.85
CA GLU A 173 -30.58 -12.10 -11.19
C GLU A 173 -31.90 -12.88 -11.23
N SER A 174 -32.17 -13.70 -10.22
CA SER A 174 -33.44 -14.44 -10.11
C SER A 174 -34.65 -13.51 -9.98
N GLU A 175 -34.49 -12.40 -9.25
CA GLU A 175 -35.53 -11.40 -9.08
C GLU A 175 -35.78 -10.66 -10.40
N LYS A 176 -34.72 -10.24 -11.10
CA LYS A 176 -34.81 -9.62 -12.43
C LYS A 176 -35.48 -10.58 -13.43
N ALA A 177 -35.10 -11.86 -13.44
CA ALA A 177 -35.72 -12.86 -14.31
C ALA A 177 -37.21 -13.07 -14.01
N ALA A 178 -37.60 -13.10 -12.73
CA ALA A 178 -39.00 -13.21 -12.33
C ALA A 178 -39.80 -11.96 -12.77
N ARG A 179 -39.23 -10.75 -12.60
CA ARG A 179 -39.82 -9.50 -13.07
C ARG A 179 -40.03 -9.51 -14.59
N LYS A 180 -39.04 -9.96 -15.37
CA LYS A 180 -39.14 -10.13 -16.84
C LYS A 180 -40.22 -11.13 -17.26
N ALA A 181 -40.33 -12.25 -16.56
CA ALA A 181 -41.33 -13.27 -16.86
C ALA A 181 -42.76 -12.74 -16.64
N LEU A 182 -42.99 -11.98 -15.56
CA LEU A 182 -44.28 -11.33 -15.29
C LEU A 182 -44.63 -10.32 -16.39
N VAL A 183 -43.66 -9.52 -16.80
CA VAL A 183 -43.76 -8.56 -17.91
C VAL A 183 -44.17 -9.25 -19.22
N ALA A 184 -43.53 -10.38 -19.56
CA ALA A 184 -43.85 -11.15 -20.75
C ALA A 184 -45.28 -11.71 -20.70
N LEU A 185 -45.67 -12.27 -19.56
CA LEU A 185 -47.02 -12.81 -19.37
C LEU A 185 -48.10 -11.72 -19.49
N GLU A 186 -47.86 -10.52 -18.96
CA GLU A 186 -48.82 -9.40 -19.11
C GLU A 186 -49.03 -9.05 -20.59
N ARG A 187 -47.96 -9.05 -21.40
CA ARG A 187 -48.07 -8.80 -22.85
C ARG A 187 -48.92 -9.86 -23.53
N GLU A 188 -48.72 -11.13 -23.23
CA GLU A 188 -49.52 -12.23 -23.80
C GLU A 188 -51.00 -12.12 -23.41
N ILE A 189 -51.30 -11.79 -22.15
CA ILE A 189 -52.67 -11.57 -21.69
C ILE A 189 -53.33 -10.41 -22.43
N LEU A 190 -52.61 -9.31 -22.65
CA LEU A 190 -53.11 -8.16 -23.40
C LEU A 190 -53.38 -8.51 -24.85
N GLU A 191 -52.52 -9.29 -25.50
CA GLU A 191 -52.73 -9.76 -26.87
C GLU A 191 -53.95 -10.66 -26.99
N LEU A 192 -54.11 -11.64 -26.10
CA LEU A 192 -55.27 -12.53 -26.09
C LEU A 192 -56.56 -11.74 -25.84
N LYS A 193 -56.54 -10.78 -24.91
CA LYS A 193 -57.70 -9.91 -24.65
C LYS A 193 -58.08 -9.06 -25.86
N GLY A 194 -57.09 -8.55 -26.59
CA GLY A 194 -57.30 -7.83 -27.85
C GLY A 194 -57.95 -8.69 -28.94
N LYS A 195 -57.50 -9.94 -29.08
CA LYS A 195 -58.07 -10.93 -30.02
C LYS A 195 -59.50 -11.33 -29.65
N ASN A 196 -59.83 -11.37 -28.36
CA ASN A 196 -61.16 -11.75 -27.85
C ASN A 196 -62.20 -10.61 -27.80
N GLY A 197 -61.93 -9.43 -28.37
CA GLY A 197 -62.92 -8.36 -28.57
C GLY A 197 -63.49 -7.71 -27.29
N THR A 198 -62.97 -8.06 -26.10
CA THR A 198 -63.38 -7.47 -24.81
C THR A 198 -62.59 -6.19 -24.51
N ALA A 199 -62.67 -5.22 -25.41
CA ALA A 199 -62.08 -3.90 -25.23
C ALA A 199 -62.95 -3.03 -24.31
N ALA A 200 -62.94 -3.36 -23.01
CA ALA A 200 -63.41 -2.42 -21.99
C ALA A 200 -62.32 -1.36 -21.76
N LYS A 201 -62.68 -0.11 -22.05
CA LYS A 201 -61.91 1.13 -21.93
C LYS A 201 -61.39 1.37 -20.50
N ASP A 202 -60.31 0.69 -20.10
CA ASP A 202 -59.35 1.15 -19.09
C ASP A 202 -58.23 0.10 -18.97
N HIS A 203 -57.20 0.21 -19.79
CA HIS A 203 -56.02 -0.65 -19.67
C HIS A 203 -55.08 -0.07 -18.62
N LYS A 204 -55.52 -0.05 -17.36
CA LYS A 204 -54.59 0.16 -16.24
C LYS A 204 -53.69 -1.08 -16.21
N ARG A 205 -52.42 -0.89 -16.59
CA ARG A 205 -51.37 -1.92 -16.52
C ARG A 205 -51.49 -2.64 -15.19
N ILE A 206 -51.55 -3.96 -15.26
CA ILE A 206 -51.86 -4.84 -14.14
C ILE A 206 -50.63 -4.95 -13.24
N LEU A 207 -49.43 -4.80 -13.81
CA LEU A 207 -48.19 -4.79 -13.05
C LEU A 207 -47.89 -3.41 -12.43
N PRO A 208 -47.41 -3.38 -11.17
CA PRO A 208 -46.94 -2.16 -10.51
C PRO A 208 -45.86 -1.43 -11.32
N ARG A 209 -45.84 -0.09 -11.24
CA ARG A 209 -44.92 0.77 -12.00
C ARG A 209 -43.45 0.49 -11.67
N GLU A 210 -43.20 -0.04 -10.48
CA GLU A 210 -41.90 -0.42 -9.93
C GLU A 210 -41.22 -1.56 -10.69
N VAL A 211 -41.98 -2.46 -11.34
CA VAL A 211 -41.41 -3.57 -12.13
C VAL A 211 -40.76 -3.04 -13.42
N TRP A 212 -41.36 -2.00 -14.01
CA TRP A 212 -40.94 -1.41 -15.29
C TRP A 212 -39.89 -0.30 -15.14
N GLU A 213 -40.01 0.50 -14.07
CA GLU A 213 -39.06 1.58 -13.82
C GLU A 213 -37.70 1.09 -13.34
N VAL A 214 -37.63 -0.09 -12.72
CA VAL A 214 -36.36 -0.61 -12.22
C VAL A 214 -35.50 -1.13 -13.36
N GLU A 215 -36.04 -1.84 -14.35
CA GLU A 215 -35.26 -2.26 -15.53
C GLU A 215 -34.75 -1.07 -16.33
N GLU A 216 -35.60 -0.07 -16.62
CA GLU A 216 -35.16 1.12 -17.35
C GLU A 216 -34.11 1.95 -16.58
N LYS A 217 -34.17 1.97 -15.24
CA LYS A 217 -33.17 2.66 -14.41
C LYS A 217 -31.87 1.88 -14.35
N GLU A 218 -31.93 0.57 -14.15
CA GLU A 218 -30.75 -0.30 -14.15
C GLU A 218 -30.03 -0.29 -15.51
N GLU A 219 -30.76 -0.39 -16.62
CA GLU A 219 -30.16 -0.31 -17.97
C GLU A 219 -29.52 1.06 -18.25
N LYS A 220 -30.14 2.16 -17.79
CA LYS A 220 -29.58 3.51 -17.92
C LYS A 220 -28.36 3.72 -17.01
N GLU A 221 -28.37 3.19 -15.80
CA GLU A 221 -27.25 3.25 -14.86
C GLU A 221 -26.08 2.39 -15.31
N GLU A 222 -26.32 1.18 -15.83
CA GLU A 222 -25.29 0.31 -16.41
C GLU A 222 -24.66 0.95 -17.65
N ALA A 223 -25.46 1.55 -18.54
CA ALA A 223 -24.95 2.27 -19.71
C ALA A 223 -24.15 3.53 -19.32
N GLN A 224 -24.60 4.28 -18.30
CA GLN A 224 -23.90 5.47 -17.80
C GLN A 224 -22.58 5.10 -17.09
N ASN A 225 -22.57 4.03 -16.30
CA ASN A 225 -21.37 3.53 -15.63
C ASN A 225 -20.35 2.98 -16.64
N GLN A 226 -20.79 2.23 -17.66
CA GLN A 226 -19.89 1.79 -18.74
C GLN A 226 -19.33 2.98 -19.52
N SER A 227 -20.15 4.00 -19.81
CA SER A 227 -19.70 5.23 -20.47
C SER A 227 -18.64 5.98 -19.64
N TRP A 228 -18.87 6.17 -18.33
CA TRP A 228 -17.91 6.83 -17.46
C TRP A 228 -16.62 6.02 -17.26
N LEU A 229 -16.72 4.69 -17.10
CA LEU A 229 -15.54 3.82 -17.01
C LEU A 229 -14.73 3.85 -18.31
N SER A 230 -15.38 3.89 -19.49
CA SER A 230 -14.69 4.03 -20.78
C SER A 230 -13.95 5.36 -20.92
N TYR A 231 -14.51 6.43 -20.35
CA TYR A 231 -13.87 7.73 -20.29
C TYR A 231 -12.62 7.70 -19.38
N VAL A 232 -12.70 7.06 -18.21
CA VAL A 232 -11.57 6.91 -17.29
C VAL A 232 -10.50 5.97 -17.86
N THR A 233 -10.87 4.83 -18.45
CA THR A 233 -9.91 3.90 -19.06
C THR A 233 -9.22 4.51 -20.26
N SER A 234 -9.90 5.34 -21.06
CA SER A 234 -9.25 6.09 -22.15
C SER A 234 -8.16 7.05 -21.67
N PHE A 235 -8.34 7.64 -20.47
CA PHE A 235 -7.35 8.53 -19.86
C PHE A 235 -6.13 7.76 -19.33
N PHE A 236 -6.33 6.52 -18.87
CA PHE A 236 -5.25 5.65 -18.42
C PHE A 236 -4.58 4.85 -19.55
N SER A 237 -5.25 4.62 -20.69
CA SER A 237 -4.69 3.96 -21.87
C SER A 237 -3.76 4.86 -22.70
N PHE A 238 -3.69 6.17 -22.42
CA PHE A 238 -2.78 7.13 -23.08
C PHE A 238 -1.30 7.02 -22.63
N GLY A 239 -0.80 5.80 -22.36
CA GLY A 239 0.57 5.62 -21.88
C GLY A 239 1.18 4.23 -22.03
N GLN A 240 0.44 3.25 -22.56
CA GLN A 240 0.96 1.89 -22.73
C GLN A 240 1.16 1.59 -24.21
N GLY A 241 2.42 1.47 -24.61
CA GLY A 241 2.84 1.13 -25.96
C GLY A 241 2.16 -0.14 -26.48
N GLN A 242 1.72 -0.03 -27.73
CA GLN A 242 1.24 -1.04 -28.65
C GLN A 242 2.06 -2.34 -28.64
N PRO A 243 1.42 -3.51 -28.52
CA PRO A 243 1.80 -4.67 -29.30
C PRO A 243 0.74 -4.93 -30.37
N SER A 244 1.20 -4.99 -31.61
CA SER A 244 0.48 -5.35 -32.83
C SER A 244 -0.30 -6.66 -32.71
N GLY A 245 -1.50 -6.67 -33.30
CA GLY A 245 -2.50 -7.74 -33.24
C GLY A 245 -2.17 -9.02 -34.03
N PRO A 246 -3.13 -9.97 -34.09
CA PRO A 246 -2.94 -11.29 -34.67
C PRO A 246 -3.30 -11.30 -36.15
N GLU A 247 -2.39 -11.76 -37.01
CA GLU A 247 -2.69 -12.19 -38.39
C GLU A 247 -2.48 -13.69 -38.51
N SER A 248 -3.57 -14.37 -38.88
CA SER A 248 -3.64 -15.71 -39.41
C SER A 248 -3.38 -15.71 -40.92
N ALA A 249 -2.57 -16.64 -41.43
CA ALA A 249 -2.85 -17.50 -42.60
C ALA A 249 -1.58 -18.07 -43.25
N ASP A 250 -1.75 -19.29 -43.74
CA ASP A 250 -0.83 -20.18 -44.43
C ASP A 250 0.00 -19.60 -45.59
N GLN A 251 1.23 -20.12 -45.75
CA GLN A 251 1.79 -20.38 -47.08
C GLN A 251 2.89 -21.47 -47.05
N ALA A 252 2.79 -22.37 -48.02
CA ALA A 252 3.58 -23.57 -48.22
C ALA A 252 4.80 -23.36 -49.16
N SER A 253 5.57 -24.45 -49.36
CA SER A 253 6.66 -24.74 -50.35
C SER A 253 8.10 -24.48 -49.87
N GLU A 254 8.88 -25.55 -49.54
CA GLU A 254 9.74 -26.38 -50.43
C GLU A 254 11.02 -25.64 -50.89
N THR A 255 12.28 -26.04 -50.60
CA THR A 255 12.97 -27.31 -50.93
C THR A 255 14.43 -27.33 -50.39
N SER A 256 15.01 -28.55 -50.32
CA SER A 256 16.45 -28.93 -50.44
C SER A 256 17.34 -28.81 -49.19
N LYS A 257 18.16 -29.78 -48.75
CA LYS A 257 18.72 -31.05 -49.27
C LYS A 257 19.34 -31.82 -48.06
N SER A 258 19.02 -33.12 -47.85
CA SER A 258 19.87 -34.31 -48.13
C SER A 258 20.86 -34.75 -47.03
N VAL A 259 21.05 -36.09 -46.94
CA VAL A 259 22.02 -36.92 -46.20
C VAL A 259 21.48 -37.44 -44.85
N VAL A 260 21.43 -38.72 -44.46
CA VAL A 260 21.52 -40.12 -44.98
C VAL A 260 21.68 -40.99 -43.70
N ASP A 261 21.19 -42.24 -43.72
CA ASP A 261 21.43 -43.33 -42.74
C ASP A 261 20.64 -43.32 -41.41
N LYS A 262 20.06 -44.41 -40.92
CA LYS A 262 19.64 -45.73 -41.44
C LYS A 262 18.83 -46.43 -40.33
N LEU A 263 17.99 -47.40 -40.72
CA LEU A 263 17.35 -48.47 -39.91
C LEU A 263 16.13 -48.15 -39.02
N SER A 264 14.96 -48.39 -39.59
CA SER A 264 13.77 -49.06 -38.99
C SER A 264 13.97 -50.60 -39.05
N PRO A 265 13.06 -51.53 -38.61
CA PRO A 265 11.59 -51.41 -38.53
C PRO A 265 10.84 -52.19 -37.39
N HIS A 266 9.51 -52.02 -37.40
CA HIS A 266 8.43 -52.97 -37.02
C HIS A 266 7.55 -52.65 -35.80
N SER A 267 6.36 -52.14 -36.13
CA SER A 267 5.03 -52.24 -35.47
C SER A 267 4.46 -53.68 -35.50
N PRO A 268 3.22 -54.01 -35.00
CA PRO A 268 2.21 -53.28 -34.23
C PRO A 268 1.61 -54.06 -33.00
N VAL A 269 0.66 -53.38 -32.34
CA VAL A 269 -0.35 -53.75 -31.31
C VAL A 269 -0.99 -55.16 -31.46
N PRO A 270 -1.50 -55.75 -30.36
CA PRO A 270 -2.79 -56.46 -30.43
C PRO A 270 -3.81 -56.00 -29.37
N VAL A 271 -5.08 -56.03 -29.79
CA VAL A 271 -6.31 -55.85 -29.02
C VAL A 271 -6.99 -57.23 -28.86
N ALA A 272 -7.74 -57.38 -27.76
CA ALA A 272 -8.77 -58.39 -27.44
C ALA A 272 -8.34 -59.70 -26.74
N ALA A 273 -8.86 -59.96 -25.52
CA ALA A 273 -10.06 -60.78 -25.28
C ALA A 273 -10.13 -61.40 -23.85
N HIS A 274 -11.24 -61.11 -23.15
CA HIS A 274 -12.03 -61.95 -22.22
C HIS A 274 -11.40 -63.07 -21.35
N LYS A 275 -11.58 -62.98 -20.01
CA LYS A 275 -12.10 -64.05 -19.12
C LYS A 275 -12.37 -63.49 -17.69
N SER A 276 -13.63 -63.25 -17.31
CA SER A 276 -14.48 -64.08 -16.42
C SER A 276 -14.10 -64.10 -14.94
N LEU A 277 -14.91 -63.40 -14.14
CA LEU A 277 -15.56 -63.82 -12.88
C LEU A 277 -14.84 -64.84 -11.98
N GLU A 278 -14.45 -64.41 -10.78
CA GLU A 278 -14.80 -65.11 -9.53
C GLU A 278 -14.67 -64.18 -8.30
N GLN A 279 -15.76 -64.07 -7.54
CA GLN A 279 -15.83 -63.66 -6.12
C GLN A 279 -16.36 -64.89 -5.33
N PRO A 280 -16.62 -64.80 -4.00
CA PRO A 280 -15.75 -64.59 -2.84
C PRO A 280 -15.92 -65.75 -1.81
N LYS A 281 -15.17 -65.76 -0.69
CA LYS A 281 -15.52 -66.43 0.61
C LYS A 281 -14.39 -66.15 1.62
N SER A 282 -14.61 -65.36 2.67
CA SER A 282 -15.14 -65.74 4.00
C SER A 282 -14.37 -66.86 4.71
N SER A 283 -13.56 -66.49 5.70
CA SER A 283 -13.45 -67.11 7.04
C SER A 283 -12.70 -66.13 7.94
#